data_AF-A0A2V2MXH2-F1
#
_entry.id   AF-A0A2V2MXH2-F1
#
_cell.length_a   1.000
_cell.length_b   1.000
_cell.length_c   1.000
_cell.angle_alpha   90.00
_cell.angle_beta   90.00
_cell.angle_gamma   90.00
#
_symmetry.space_group_name_H-M   'P 1'
#
loop_
_entity.id
_entity.type
_entity.pdbx_description
1 polymer ?
#
loop_
_entity_poly.entity_id
_entity_poly.type
_entity_poly.pdbx_seq_one_letter_code
_entity_poly.pdbx_strand_id
1 'polypeptide(L)'
;MDLRKNKHIRQLCSLLQVSTFLSLSLILILSGVGICAADTTSYDWNNQGESYYSSGDYDDAITAFMNAVTVNPNNAEAWNNLGNAYEQVGRYEDAVLAYQRAVAINPRFTEAWNNLGNVYEKLGRYEEARDAYQRATSISSDISRVPPMNQFPPNGQPGQYPGNQPAGPQMPGMNPGPQPGR
;
A
#
# COMPACT_ATOMS: atom_id res chain seq x y z
N MET A 1 -48.17 -41.06 -39.82
CA MET A 1 -47.44 -40.93 -38.54
C MET A 1 -46.45 -39.78 -38.67
N ASP A 2 -46.66 -38.71 -37.91
CA ASP A 2 -46.28 -37.32 -38.24
C ASP A 2 -44.77 -36.99 -38.15
N LEU A 3 -44.08 -36.91 -39.28
CA LEU A 3 -42.73 -36.32 -39.37
C LEU A 3 -42.70 -34.82 -39.00
N ARG A 4 -43.83 -34.11 -39.18
CA ARG A 4 -43.96 -32.69 -38.82
C ARG A 4 -43.86 -32.45 -37.30
N LYS A 5 -44.40 -33.35 -36.48
CA LYS A 5 -44.30 -33.27 -35.01
C LYS A 5 -42.84 -33.36 -34.54
N ASN A 6 -42.01 -34.19 -35.16
CA ASN A 6 -40.62 -34.38 -34.76
C ASN A 6 -39.73 -33.14 -35.07
N LYS A 7 -40.00 -32.44 -36.18
CA LYS A 7 -39.30 -31.17 -36.50
C LYS A 7 -39.70 -30.05 -35.54
N HIS A 8 -40.99 -29.93 -35.21
CA HIS A 8 -41.46 -28.97 -34.24
C HIS A 8 -40.96 -29.27 -32.82
N ILE A 9 -40.93 -30.54 -32.40
CA ILE A 9 -40.39 -30.94 -31.08
C ILE A 9 -38.89 -30.61 -30.98
N ARG A 10 -38.10 -30.85 -32.03
CA ARG A 10 -36.68 -30.48 -32.04
C ARG A 10 -36.47 -28.97 -31.96
N GLN A 11 -37.23 -28.19 -32.72
CA GLN A 11 -37.15 -26.72 -32.66
C GLN A 11 -37.58 -26.18 -31.31
N LEU A 12 -38.68 -26.68 -30.74
CA LEU A 12 -39.14 -26.31 -29.40
C LEU A 12 -38.10 -26.66 -28.34
N CYS A 13 -37.46 -27.83 -28.44
CA CYS A 13 -36.38 -28.23 -27.53
C CYS A 13 -35.17 -27.30 -27.64
N SER A 14 -34.75 -26.92 -28.86
CA SER A 14 -33.67 -25.95 -29.07
C SER A 14 -34.01 -24.55 -28.53
N LEU A 15 -35.25 -24.10 -28.71
CA LEU A 15 -35.73 -22.81 -28.20
C LEU A 15 -35.81 -22.79 -26.66
N LEU A 16 -36.31 -23.85 -26.04
CA LEU A 16 -36.32 -24.02 -24.59
C LEU A 16 -34.88 -24.03 -24.05
N GLN A 17 -33.96 -24.73 -24.70
CA GLN A 17 -32.57 -24.81 -24.27
C GLN A 17 -31.86 -23.44 -24.36
N VAL A 18 -32.00 -22.72 -25.47
CA VAL A 18 -31.46 -21.35 -25.63
C VAL A 18 -32.08 -20.39 -24.60
N SER A 19 -33.40 -20.46 -24.37
CA SER A 19 -34.07 -19.64 -23.35
C SER A 19 -33.55 -19.91 -21.94
N THR A 20 -33.29 -21.18 -21.59
CA THR A 20 -32.71 -21.53 -20.30
C THR A 20 -31.30 -20.98 -20.13
N PHE A 21 -30.47 -21.02 -21.18
CA PHE A 21 -29.12 -20.43 -21.14
C PHE A 21 -29.16 -18.92 -20.98
N LEU A 22 -29.97 -18.21 -21.77
CA LEU A 22 -30.13 -16.75 -21.63
C LEU A 22 -30.64 -16.36 -20.24
N SER A 23 -31.59 -17.12 -19.68
CA SER A 23 -32.07 -16.87 -18.31
C SER A 23 -31.01 -17.16 -17.25
N LEU A 24 -30.19 -18.21 -17.41
CA LEU A 24 -29.12 -18.53 -16.45
C LEU A 24 -28.03 -17.46 -16.50
N SER A 25 -27.63 -17.03 -17.70
CA SER A 25 -26.67 -15.95 -17.89
C SER A 25 -27.18 -14.63 -17.33
N LEU A 26 -28.46 -14.29 -17.55
CA LEU A 26 -29.08 -13.09 -17.01
C LEU A 26 -29.21 -13.16 -15.48
N ILE A 27 -29.52 -14.34 -14.91
CA ILE A 27 -29.53 -14.56 -13.46
C ILE A 27 -28.12 -14.40 -12.87
N LEU A 28 -27.07 -14.89 -13.53
CA LEU A 28 -25.67 -14.70 -13.09
C LEU A 28 -25.25 -13.21 -13.16
N ILE A 29 -25.71 -12.49 -14.17
CA ILE A 29 -25.42 -11.05 -14.32
C ILE A 29 -26.23 -10.21 -13.30
N LEU A 30 -27.48 -10.58 -13.02
CA LEU A 30 -28.36 -9.86 -12.08
C LEU A 30 -28.12 -10.23 -10.61
N SER A 31 -27.61 -11.43 -10.32
CA SER A 31 -27.26 -11.83 -8.95
C SER A 31 -25.98 -11.18 -8.44
N GLY A 32 -25.28 -10.40 -9.26
CA GLY A 32 -24.00 -9.81 -8.90
C GLY A 32 -22.90 -10.85 -8.69
N VAL A 33 -23.13 -12.12 -9.08
CA VAL A 33 -22.07 -13.13 -9.20
C VAL A 33 -21.36 -12.87 -10.52
N GLY A 34 -20.69 -11.73 -10.59
CA GLY A 34 -19.37 -11.72 -11.19
C GLY A 34 -18.57 -12.83 -10.50
N ILE A 35 -17.58 -13.39 -11.18
CA ILE A 35 -16.61 -14.26 -10.52
C ILE A 35 -16.05 -13.45 -9.35
N CYS A 36 -16.61 -13.66 -8.16
CA CYS A 36 -16.17 -13.03 -6.94
C CYS A 36 -14.85 -13.73 -6.68
N ALA A 37 -13.75 -13.12 -7.12
CA ALA A 37 -12.47 -13.32 -6.48
C ALA A 37 -12.77 -13.20 -4.99
N ALA A 38 -12.80 -14.35 -4.30
CA ALA A 38 -13.32 -14.51 -2.96
C ALA A 38 -12.71 -13.43 -2.08
N ASP A 39 -13.50 -12.45 -1.63
CA ASP A 39 -13.12 -11.28 -0.80
C ASP A 39 -11.61 -11.18 -0.53
N THR A 40 -10.81 -11.01 -1.58
CA THR A 40 -9.38 -11.30 -1.45
C THR A 40 -8.77 -10.09 -0.82
N THR A 41 -8.41 -10.22 0.45
CA THR A 41 -7.97 -9.09 1.23
C THR A 41 -6.62 -8.60 0.69
N SER A 42 -6.28 -7.33 0.92
CA SER A 42 -4.93 -6.82 0.63
C SER A 42 -3.86 -7.68 1.31
N TYR A 43 -4.18 -8.27 2.46
CA TYR A 43 -3.31 -9.20 3.19
C TYR A 43 -3.05 -10.51 2.44
N ASP A 44 -4.07 -11.11 1.83
CA ASP A 44 -3.91 -12.35 1.05
C ASP A 44 -3.00 -12.14 -0.15
N TRP A 45 -3.19 -11.02 -0.88
CA TRP A 45 -2.32 -10.65 -2.00
C TRP A 45 -0.89 -10.36 -1.55
N ASN A 46 -0.71 -9.74 -0.38
CA ASN A 46 0.63 -9.50 0.17
C ASN A 46 1.34 -10.81 0.54
N ASN A 47 0.66 -11.73 1.22
CA ASN A 47 1.23 -13.04 1.56
C ASN A 47 1.57 -13.86 0.31
N GLN A 48 0.72 -13.80 -0.72
CA GLN A 48 0.99 -14.46 -1.99
C GLN A 48 2.23 -13.86 -2.67
N GLY A 49 2.34 -12.52 -2.67
CA GLY A 49 3.51 -11.83 -3.20
C GLY A 49 4.79 -12.19 -2.45
N GLU A 50 4.75 -12.28 -1.13
CA GLU A 50 5.88 -12.72 -0.29
C GLU A 50 6.29 -14.17 -0.58
N SER A 51 5.32 -15.06 -0.81
CA SER A 51 5.59 -16.44 -1.22
C SER A 51 6.34 -16.49 -2.54
N TYR A 52 5.86 -15.78 -3.57
CA TYR A 52 6.55 -15.72 -4.87
C TYR A 52 7.93 -15.06 -4.76
N TYR A 53 8.04 -13.98 -3.99
CA TYR A 53 9.30 -13.30 -3.75
C TYR A 53 10.34 -14.23 -3.11
N SER A 54 9.91 -15.05 -2.15
CA SER A 54 10.77 -16.04 -1.49
C SER A 54 11.15 -17.19 -2.40
N SER A 55 10.31 -17.54 -3.38
CA SER A 55 10.59 -18.52 -4.43
C SER A 55 11.49 -17.98 -5.55
N GLY A 56 11.71 -16.66 -5.62
CA GLY A 56 12.47 -16.00 -6.67
C GLY A 56 11.64 -15.64 -7.92
N ASP A 57 10.33 -15.90 -7.89
CA ASP A 57 9.39 -15.59 -8.98
C ASP A 57 8.96 -14.11 -8.89
N TYR A 58 9.91 -13.21 -9.15
CA TYR A 58 9.72 -11.78 -8.87
C TYR A 58 8.61 -11.11 -9.70
N ASP A 59 8.36 -11.57 -10.94
CA ASP A 59 7.28 -11.01 -11.78
C ASP A 59 5.88 -11.35 -11.24
N ASP A 60 5.71 -12.57 -10.72
CA ASP A 60 4.47 -12.98 -10.06
C ASP A 60 4.31 -12.27 -8.71
N ALA A 61 5.41 -12.05 -7.99
CA ALA A 61 5.43 -11.24 -6.77
C ALA A 61 4.98 -9.80 -7.04
N ILE A 62 5.51 -9.17 -8.10
CA ILE A 62 5.08 -7.83 -8.53
C ILE A 62 3.59 -7.80 -8.79
N THR A 63 3.06 -8.78 -9.54
CA THR A 63 1.63 -8.86 -9.86
C THR A 63 0.78 -8.97 -8.59
N ALA A 64 1.18 -9.82 -7.65
CA ALA A 64 0.47 -9.98 -6.38
C ALA A 64 0.53 -8.70 -5.52
N PHE A 65 1.70 -8.07 -5.38
CA PHE A 65 1.81 -6.81 -4.64
C PHE A 65 1.07 -5.66 -5.31
N MET A 66 1.02 -5.60 -6.65
CA MET A 66 0.20 -4.64 -7.39
C MET A 66 -1.29 -4.80 -7.09
N ASN A 67 -1.78 -6.04 -6.99
CA ASN A 67 -3.15 -6.30 -6.55
C ASN A 67 -3.34 -5.86 -5.09
N ALA A 68 -2.37 -6.13 -4.21
CA ALA A 68 -2.44 -5.72 -2.80
C ALA A 68 -2.58 -4.20 -2.62
N VAL A 69 -1.81 -3.40 -3.37
CA VAL A 69 -1.89 -1.93 -3.34
C VAL A 69 -3.11 -1.37 -4.09
N THR A 70 -3.66 -2.12 -5.04
CA THR A 70 -4.93 -1.75 -5.71
C THR A 70 -6.10 -1.92 -4.74
N VAL A 71 -6.12 -3.01 -3.97
CA VAL A 71 -7.15 -3.27 -2.96
C VAL A 71 -6.99 -2.32 -1.76
N ASN A 72 -5.76 -2.07 -1.29
CA ASN A 72 -5.49 -1.10 -0.23
C ASN A 72 -4.33 -0.15 -0.59
N PRO A 73 -4.62 1.01 -1.19
CA PRO A 73 -3.61 1.98 -1.61
C PRO A 73 -2.85 2.65 -0.46
N ASN A 74 -3.33 2.50 0.79
CA ASN A 74 -2.72 3.07 1.99
C ASN A 74 -1.93 2.03 2.80
N ASN A 75 -1.65 0.86 2.22
CA ASN A 75 -0.78 -0.13 2.84
C ASN A 75 0.70 0.16 2.51
N ALA A 76 1.41 0.82 3.43
CA ALA A 76 2.82 1.17 3.25
C ALA A 76 3.73 -0.05 3.08
N GLU A 77 3.42 -1.17 3.74
CA GLU A 77 4.18 -2.43 3.66
C GLU A 77 4.07 -3.06 2.28
N ALA A 78 2.86 -3.13 1.73
CA ALA A 78 2.65 -3.64 0.36
C ALA A 78 3.39 -2.79 -0.69
N TRP A 79 3.44 -1.46 -0.51
CA TRP A 79 4.24 -0.58 -1.38
C TRP A 79 5.75 -0.81 -1.21
N ASN A 80 6.24 -1.06 0.00
CA ASN A 80 7.63 -1.42 0.24
C ASN A 80 7.99 -2.75 -0.42
N ASN A 81 7.15 -3.77 -0.25
CA ASN A 81 7.33 -5.09 -0.84
C ASN A 81 7.29 -5.07 -2.37
N LEU A 82 6.40 -4.24 -2.95
CA LEU A 82 6.41 -3.97 -4.39
C LEU A 82 7.73 -3.34 -4.85
N GLY A 83 8.26 -2.39 -4.09
CA GLY A 83 9.58 -1.80 -4.35
C GLY A 83 10.71 -2.81 -4.31
N ASN A 84 10.72 -3.69 -3.30
CA ASN A 84 11.69 -4.79 -3.17
C ASN A 84 11.64 -5.68 -4.42
N ALA A 85 10.44 -6.06 -4.87
CA ALA A 85 10.27 -6.92 -6.03
C ALA A 85 10.76 -6.24 -7.33
N TYR A 86 10.48 -4.95 -7.53
CA TYR A 86 11.03 -4.18 -8.66
C TYR A 86 12.56 -4.08 -8.64
N GLU A 87 13.14 -3.94 -7.45
CA GLU A 87 14.60 -3.89 -7.29
C GLU A 87 15.27 -5.20 -7.71
N GLN A 88 14.66 -6.35 -7.41
CA GLN A 88 15.19 -7.67 -7.80
C GLN A 88 15.21 -7.87 -9.31
N VAL A 89 14.21 -7.35 -10.03
CA VAL A 89 14.17 -7.41 -11.51
C VAL A 89 14.93 -6.27 -12.19
N GLY A 90 15.62 -5.42 -11.43
CA GLY A 90 16.42 -4.31 -11.96
C GLY A 90 15.62 -3.10 -12.44
N ARG A 91 14.32 -3.03 -12.12
CA ARG A 91 13.44 -1.89 -12.45
C ARG A 91 13.54 -0.82 -11.36
N TYR A 92 14.71 -0.20 -11.27
CA TYR A 92 15.05 0.70 -10.16
C TYR A 92 14.18 1.96 -10.08
N GLU A 93 13.79 2.55 -11.21
CA GLU A 93 12.90 3.72 -11.22
C GLU A 93 11.50 3.39 -10.67
N ASP A 94 10.97 2.21 -10.99
CA ASP A 94 9.68 1.76 -10.47
C ASP A 94 9.78 1.44 -8.97
N ALA A 95 10.91 0.87 -8.53
CA ALA A 95 11.19 0.66 -7.11
C ALA A 95 11.22 1.99 -6.34
N VAL A 96 11.85 3.04 -6.88
CA VAL A 96 11.84 4.39 -6.30
C VAL A 96 10.41 4.89 -6.10
N LEU A 97 9.55 4.77 -7.12
CA LEU A 97 8.16 5.24 -7.02
C LEU A 97 7.39 4.47 -5.94
N ALA A 98 7.58 3.15 -5.86
CA ALA A 98 6.94 2.31 -4.86
C ALA A 98 7.39 2.66 -3.43
N TYR A 99 8.70 2.80 -3.19
CA TYR A 99 9.22 3.20 -1.88
C TYR A 99 8.83 4.64 -1.51
N GLN A 100 8.85 5.58 -2.46
CA GLN A 100 8.36 6.94 -2.23
C GLN A 100 6.90 6.94 -1.79
N ARG A 101 6.07 6.07 -2.38
CA ARG A 101 4.69 5.91 -1.95
C ARG A 101 4.59 5.32 -0.54
N ALA A 102 5.40 4.32 -0.22
CA ALA A 102 5.46 3.73 1.12
C ALA A 102 5.81 4.78 2.20
N VAL A 103 6.85 5.59 1.99
CA VAL A 103 7.26 6.63 2.95
C VAL A 103 6.31 7.83 2.98
N ALA A 104 5.59 8.11 1.90
CA ALA A 104 4.52 9.12 1.91
C ALA A 104 3.32 8.69 2.76
N ILE A 105 3.00 7.39 2.76
CA ILE A 105 1.94 6.81 3.60
C ILE A 105 2.39 6.70 5.06
N ASN A 106 3.60 6.20 5.29
CA ASN A 106 4.20 6.09 6.62
C ASN A 106 5.58 6.76 6.65
N PRO A 107 5.66 8.05 7.01
CA PRO A 107 6.93 8.78 7.08
C PRO A 107 7.92 8.22 8.11
N ARG A 108 7.46 7.42 9.08
CA ARG A 108 8.31 6.78 10.10
C ARG A 108 8.73 5.37 9.70
N PHE A 109 8.47 4.93 8.47
CA PHE A 109 8.87 3.60 8.01
C PHE A 109 10.37 3.57 7.66
N THR A 110 11.19 3.30 8.68
CA THR A 110 12.66 3.32 8.56
C THR A 110 13.20 2.40 7.47
N GLU A 111 12.62 1.21 7.32
CA GLU A 111 13.06 0.24 6.31
C GLU A 111 12.84 0.77 4.88
N ALA A 112 11.65 1.31 4.58
CA ALA A 112 11.36 1.90 3.27
C ALA A 112 12.28 3.08 2.94
N TRP A 113 12.67 3.89 3.93
CA TRP A 113 13.68 4.95 3.72
C TRP A 113 15.07 4.40 3.41
N ASN A 114 15.49 3.32 4.07
CA ASN A 114 16.76 2.66 3.77
C ASN A 114 16.75 2.05 2.36
N ASN A 115 15.67 1.35 2.00
CA ASN A 115 15.54 0.72 0.69
C ASN A 115 15.49 1.77 -0.43
N LEU A 116 14.79 2.89 -0.21
CA LEU A 116 14.83 4.03 -1.12
C LEU A 116 16.24 4.59 -1.32
N GLY A 117 17.01 4.70 -0.23
CA GLY A 117 18.42 5.11 -0.28
C GLY A 117 19.26 4.15 -1.13
N ASN A 118 19.13 2.84 -0.89
CA ASN A 118 19.86 1.80 -1.62
C ASN A 118 19.59 1.87 -3.13
N VAL A 119 18.32 2.06 -3.52
CA VAL A 119 17.97 2.15 -4.95
C VAL A 119 18.48 3.45 -5.57
N TYR A 120 18.47 4.57 -4.84
CA TYR A 120 19.11 5.78 -5.34
C TYR A 120 20.62 5.62 -5.56
N GLU A 121 21.33 4.90 -4.70
CA GLU A 121 22.75 4.59 -4.92
C GLU A 121 22.95 3.75 -6.19
N LYS A 122 22.11 2.74 -6.41
CA LYS A 122 22.13 1.92 -7.64
C LYS A 122 21.90 2.75 -8.91
N LEU A 123 21.10 3.81 -8.81
CA LEU A 123 20.85 4.78 -9.88
C LEU A 123 21.92 5.88 -10.00
N GLY A 124 22.94 5.91 -9.12
CA GLY A 124 23.96 6.97 -9.08
C GLY A 124 23.46 8.31 -8.52
N ARG A 125 22.29 8.32 -7.87
CA ARG A 125 21.62 9.50 -7.29
C ARG A 125 22.02 9.69 -5.83
N TYR A 126 23.31 9.96 -5.61
CA TYR A 126 23.92 9.94 -4.27
C TYR A 126 23.39 11.00 -3.32
N GLU A 127 22.97 12.17 -3.82
CA GLU A 127 22.39 13.22 -2.97
C GLU A 127 21.04 12.77 -2.40
N GLU A 128 20.17 12.21 -3.23
CA GLU A 128 18.88 11.68 -2.78
C GLU A 128 19.04 10.45 -1.87
N ALA A 129 20.04 9.61 -2.13
CA ALA A 129 20.37 8.48 -1.27
C ALA A 129 20.77 8.95 0.14
N ARG A 130 21.70 9.90 0.24
CA ARG A 130 22.13 10.50 1.51
C ARG A 130 20.94 11.07 2.27
N ASP A 131 20.08 11.79 1.56
CA ASP A 131 18.88 12.38 2.14
C ASP A 131 17.95 11.31 2.71
N ALA A 132 17.70 10.22 1.99
CA ALA A 132 16.88 9.09 2.45
C ALA A 132 17.46 8.42 3.71
N TYR A 133 18.76 8.10 3.73
CA TYR A 133 19.43 7.53 4.91
C TYR A 133 19.41 8.49 6.11
N GLN A 134 19.52 9.80 5.87
CA GLN A 134 19.41 10.79 6.94
C GLN A 134 18.01 10.78 7.58
N ARG A 135 16.94 10.60 6.79
CA ARG A 135 15.59 10.41 7.35
C ARG A 135 15.53 9.13 8.20
N ALA A 136 16.03 8.01 7.68
CA ALA A 136 16.01 6.73 8.41
C ALA A 136 16.76 6.81 9.76
N THR A 137 17.95 7.40 9.77
CA THR A 137 18.75 7.59 11.01
C THR A 137 18.09 8.56 11.99
N SER A 138 17.47 9.64 11.49
CA SER A 138 16.72 10.58 12.32
C SER A 138 15.53 9.90 13.00
N ILE A 139 14.80 9.04 12.28
CA ILE A 139 13.67 8.27 12.85
C ILE A 139 14.18 7.29 13.92
N SER A 140 15.26 6.56 13.65
CA SER A 140 15.84 5.60 14.60
C SER A 140 16.32 6.29 15.89
N SER A 141 17.00 7.43 15.76
CA SER A 141 17.47 8.22 16.91
C SER A 141 16.33 8.88 17.70
N ASP A 142 15.22 9.25 17.05
CA ASP A 142 14.02 9.71 17.74
C ASP A 142 13.34 8.56 18.51
N ILE A 143 13.26 7.36 17.92
CA ILE A 143 12.72 6.15 18.59
C ILE A 143 13.55 5.78 19.83
N SER A 144 14.87 5.92 19.78
CA SER A 144 15.73 5.64 20.95
C SER A 144 15.70 6.73 22.02
N ARG A 145 15.22 7.93 21.68
CA ARG A 145 15.06 9.05 22.63
C ARG A 145 13.77 8.97 23.44
N VAL A 146 12.86 8.05 23.12
CA VAL A 146 11.62 7.86 23.88
C VAL A 146 11.98 7.21 25.23
N PRO A 147 11.75 7.88 26.38
CA PRO A 147 12.12 7.33 27.68
C PRO A 147 11.36 6.02 27.97
N PRO A 148 11.95 5.07 28.71
CA PRO A 148 11.30 3.81 29.02
C PRO A 148 9.99 4.06 29.79
N MET A 149 8.95 3.29 29.44
CA MET A 149 7.59 3.35 30.01
C MET A 149 7.52 3.37 31.55
N ASN A 150 8.58 2.90 32.24
CA ASN A 150 8.69 2.93 33.70
C ASN A 150 9.04 4.31 34.30
N GLN A 151 9.15 5.37 33.50
CA GLN A 151 9.43 6.73 33.98
C GLN A 151 8.23 7.68 33.84
N PHE A 152 7.05 7.21 33.44
CA PHE A 152 5.86 8.05 33.43
C PHE A 152 5.39 8.32 34.87
N PRO A 153 5.42 9.59 35.34
CA PRO A 153 4.89 9.90 36.66
C PRO A 153 3.37 9.62 36.66
N PRO A 154 2.81 9.04 37.74
CA PRO A 154 1.41 8.62 37.80
C PRO A 154 0.38 9.75 37.67
N ASN A 155 0.80 11.02 37.63
CA ASN A 155 -0.09 12.17 37.54
C ASN A 155 0.20 12.97 36.27
N GLY A 156 -0.77 12.96 35.35
CA GLY A 156 -0.69 13.59 34.03
C GLY A 156 -0.44 15.10 34.04
N GLN A 157 0.82 15.49 33.81
CA GLN A 157 1.15 16.83 33.34
C GLN A 157 1.57 16.75 31.85
N PRO A 158 0.69 17.12 30.90
CA PRO A 158 1.09 17.28 29.50
C PRO A 158 1.88 18.58 29.37
N GLY A 159 3.21 18.51 29.28
CA GLY A 159 3.98 19.75 29.11
C GLY A 159 5.51 19.69 29.05
N GLN A 160 6.16 18.52 29.06
CA GLN A 160 7.63 18.47 29.07
C GLN A 160 8.15 17.38 28.11
N TYR A 161 7.85 17.49 26.82
CA TYR A 161 8.62 16.78 25.78
C TYR A 161 9.44 17.81 24.99
N PRO A 162 10.76 17.92 25.21
CA PRO A 162 11.59 18.83 24.43
C PRO A 162 11.83 18.23 23.04
N GLY A 163 10.99 18.60 22.07
CA GLY A 163 11.18 18.22 20.67
C GLY A 163 9.99 18.42 19.73
N ASN A 164 8.76 18.56 20.23
CA ASN A 164 7.57 18.71 19.38
C ASN A 164 7.10 20.17 19.31
N GLN A 165 7.90 21.05 18.71
CA GLN A 165 7.37 22.26 18.08
C GLN A 165 7.49 22.09 16.57
N PRO A 166 6.38 21.97 15.82
CA PRO A 166 6.46 22.13 14.37
C PRO A 166 6.93 23.57 14.10
N ALA A 167 8.02 23.70 13.35
CA ALA A 167 8.47 24.99 12.83
C ALA A 167 7.41 25.52 11.84
N GLY A 168 6.41 26.23 12.36
CA GLY A 168 5.48 27.00 11.55
C GLY A 168 6.17 28.25 10.98
N PRO A 169 5.73 28.75 9.81
CA PRO A 169 6.33 29.94 9.20
C PRO A 169 6.19 31.17 10.11
N GLN A 170 7.31 31.87 10.31
CA GLN A 170 7.35 33.12 11.07
C GLN A 170 6.49 34.18 10.37
N MET A 171 5.37 34.56 11.00
CA MET A 171 4.59 35.73 10.60
C MET A 171 5.32 37.01 11.08
N PRO A 172 5.64 37.97 10.20
CA PRO A 172 6.30 39.19 10.61
C PRO A 172 5.29 40.20 11.17
N GLY A 173 5.59 40.72 12.35
CA GLY A 173 5.04 41.97 12.85
C GLY A 173 3.95 41.85 13.90
N MET A 174 4.35 41.71 15.17
CA MET A 174 3.62 42.26 16.31
C MET A 174 4.62 42.64 17.41
N ASN A 175 4.71 43.95 17.66
CA ASN A 175 5.58 44.60 18.64
C ASN A 175 5.20 44.16 20.07
N PRO A 176 6.14 43.69 20.91
CA PRO A 176 5.81 43.35 22.29
C PRO A 176 5.58 44.63 23.10
N GLY A 177 4.36 44.78 23.63
CA GLY A 177 4.04 45.82 24.61
C GLY A 177 4.86 45.64 25.90
N PRO A 178 5.07 46.72 26.69
CA PRO A 178 6.03 46.69 27.78
C PRO A 178 5.56 45.79 28.93
N GLN A 179 6.48 44.93 29.40
CA GLN A 179 6.32 44.12 30.62
C GLN A 179 6.19 45.04 31.85
N PRO A 180 5.27 44.78 32.79
CA PRO A 180 5.34 45.37 34.12
C PRO A 180 6.43 44.63 34.92
N GLY A 181 7.39 45.41 35.43
CA GLY A 181 8.56 44.90 36.11
C GLY A 181 8.36 44.52 37.57
N ARG A 182 9.27 43.63 37.98
CA ARG A 182 9.67 43.14 39.32
C ARG A 182 8.66 42.32 40.12
#